data_AF-A0A848LHZ1-F1
#
_entry.id   AF-A0A848LHZ1-F1
#
_cell.length_a   1.000
_cell.length_b   1.000
_cell.length_c   1.000
_cell.angle_alpha   90.00
_cell.angle_beta   90.00
_cell.angle_gamma   90.00
#
_symmetry.space_group_name_H-M   'P 1'
#
loop_
_entity.id
_entity.type
_entity.pdbx_description
1 polymer ?
#
loop_
_entity_poly.entity_id
_entity_poly.type
_entity_poly.pdbx_seq_one_letter_code
_entity_poly.pdbx_strand_id
1 'polypeptide(L)'
;MHKNFGEWYRQVSLPCTDDSLKKRWAGVESWVTTIRGDVAALLETVRIFRGLPEKTSREAFLDAFRNQDSTFAQRGNAHEQQVLAGAALVRCVGTRKKTDHDSLQAAVLAATALEASSLRAADVNKTLDEQAGEVRAGLHTIAQEQRRRRPFKTILLSSEEEAEFKKTIATNVGDHNQLRASFEKAFQMLLSAVNGTESALAAAAHGLRCADEETNILWWLAGGSSKDLDKPWSVLKDAAPLVAAWELADLTDSALGPQDAGALLERALPEAKENKNKEQALHVYVNAVPDEWAKTRVASLDARALDLASLSLALSKRVEGNPTTWQPFFESVSGGLKAGTPLAPERVARLVYIEAMLFRTLADMES
;
A
#
# COMPACT_ATOMS: atom_id res chain seq x y z
N MET A 1 -9.71 -18.66 -11.52
CA MET A 1 -10.85 -18.11 -10.76
C MET A 1 -10.54 -18.17 -9.27
N HIS A 2 -10.84 -17.10 -8.50
CA HIS A 2 -10.68 -17.11 -7.05
C HIS A 2 -11.68 -18.08 -6.40
N LYS A 3 -11.28 -18.76 -5.32
CA LYS A 3 -12.08 -19.80 -4.66
C LYS A 3 -13.43 -19.28 -4.13
N ASN A 4 -13.46 -18.03 -3.65
CA ASN A 4 -14.64 -17.41 -3.05
C ASN A 4 -15.47 -16.60 -4.07
N PHE A 5 -15.04 -16.51 -5.33
CA PHE A 5 -15.67 -15.62 -6.31
C PHE A 5 -17.16 -15.93 -6.55
N GLY A 6 -17.50 -17.22 -6.61
CA GLY A 6 -18.90 -17.63 -6.76
C GLY A 6 -19.78 -17.19 -5.58
N GLU A 7 -19.24 -17.16 -4.36
CA GLU A 7 -19.99 -16.73 -3.17
C GLU A 7 -20.16 -15.21 -3.15
N TRP A 8 -19.10 -14.46 -3.49
CA TRP A 8 -19.16 -13.01 -3.64
C TRP A 8 -20.22 -12.59 -4.65
N TYR A 9 -20.26 -13.29 -5.78
CA TYR A 9 -21.15 -12.93 -6.88
C TYR A 9 -22.64 -13.28 -6.61
N ARG A 10 -22.94 -14.28 -5.76
CA ARG A 10 -24.34 -14.61 -5.39
C ARG A 10 -25.12 -13.44 -4.81
N GLN A 11 -24.43 -12.43 -4.26
CA GLN A 11 -25.06 -11.26 -3.63
C GLN A 11 -25.69 -10.29 -4.61
N VAL A 12 -25.20 -10.30 -5.85
CA VAL A 12 -25.73 -9.47 -6.93
C VAL A 12 -27.18 -9.84 -7.27
N SER A 13 -27.71 -10.96 -6.74
CA SER A 13 -29.09 -11.42 -6.93
C SER A 13 -29.47 -11.59 -8.40
N LEU A 14 -28.48 -11.84 -9.26
CA LEU A 14 -28.67 -12.15 -10.67
C LEU A 14 -28.51 -13.66 -10.87
N PRO A 15 -29.42 -14.31 -11.64
CA PRO A 15 -29.24 -15.71 -12.01
C PRO A 15 -27.97 -15.84 -12.85
N CYS A 16 -26.94 -16.46 -12.28
CA CYS A 16 -25.64 -16.61 -12.92
C CYS A 16 -25.41 -18.10 -13.22
N THR A 17 -25.08 -18.41 -14.47
CA THR A 17 -24.61 -19.74 -14.88
C THR A 17 -23.10 -19.84 -14.63
N ASP A 18 -22.57 -21.07 -14.63
CA ASP A 18 -21.12 -21.30 -14.53
C ASP A 18 -20.35 -20.62 -15.68
N ASP A 19 -20.96 -20.58 -16.87
CA ASP A 19 -20.40 -19.89 -18.05
C ASP A 19 -20.33 -18.36 -17.85
N SER A 20 -21.40 -17.74 -17.34
CA SER A 20 -21.36 -16.30 -17.06
C SER A 20 -20.36 -15.97 -15.96
N LEU A 21 -20.24 -16.78 -14.89
CA LEU A 21 -19.22 -16.57 -13.86
C LEU A 21 -17.80 -16.63 -14.42
N LYS A 22 -17.51 -17.59 -15.31
CA LYS A 22 -16.21 -17.69 -15.99
C LYS A 22 -15.92 -16.45 -16.84
N LYS A 23 -16.89 -15.95 -17.59
CA LYS A 23 -16.75 -14.72 -18.39
C LYS A 23 -16.54 -13.48 -17.50
N ARG A 24 -17.28 -13.36 -16.39
CA ARG A 24 -17.08 -12.28 -15.41
C ARG A 24 -15.68 -12.33 -14.81
N TRP A 25 -15.18 -13.52 -14.47
CA TRP A 25 -13.81 -13.69 -13.99
C TRP A 25 -12.76 -13.34 -15.04
N ALA A 26 -12.98 -13.70 -16.32
CA ALA A 26 -12.12 -13.27 -17.41
C ALA A 26 -12.08 -11.73 -17.54
N GLY A 27 -13.21 -11.06 -17.31
CA GLY A 27 -13.27 -9.60 -17.22
C GLY A 27 -12.44 -9.04 -16.06
N VAL A 28 -12.50 -9.67 -14.88
CA VAL A 28 -11.64 -9.33 -13.74
C VAL A 28 -10.16 -9.46 -14.10
N GLU A 29 -9.76 -10.57 -14.72
CA GLU A 29 -8.36 -10.79 -15.12
C GLU A 29 -7.89 -9.78 -16.16
N SER A 30 -8.74 -9.46 -17.14
CA SER A 30 -8.48 -8.41 -18.12
C SER A 30 -8.31 -7.05 -17.44
N TRP A 31 -9.22 -6.67 -16.55
CA TRP A 31 -9.17 -5.38 -15.86
C TRP A 31 -7.93 -5.24 -14.95
N VAL A 32 -7.51 -6.33 -14.31
CA VAL A 32 -6.28 -6.34 -13.50
C VAL A 32 -5.04 -5.97 -14.31
N THR A 33 -5.00 -6.33 -15.61
CA THR A 33 -3.87 -5.91 -16.47
C THR A 33 -3.87 -4.40 -16.71
N THR A 34 -5.05 -3.78 -16.83
CA THR A 34 -5.20 -2.32 -16.99
C THR A 34 -4.77 -1.56 -15.73
N ILE A 35 -5.33 -1.90 -14.57
CA ILE A 35 -5.06 -1.16 -13.32
C ILE A 35 -3.63 -1.30 -12.81
N ARG A 36 -2.85 -2.26 -13.32
CA ARG A 36 -1.42 -2.38 -13.00
C ARG A 36 -0.57 -1.32 -13.67
N GLY A 37 -0.99 -0.82 -14.84
CA GLY A 37 -0.29 0.23 -15.58
C GLY A 37 -0.97 1.60 -15.53
N ASP A 38 -2.19 1.68 -14.98
CA ASP A 38 -2.98 2.91 -14.93
C ASP A 38 -3.44 3.22 -13.49
N VAL A 39 -2.77 4.19 -12.88
CA VAL A 39 -3.05 4.71 -11.54
C VAL A 39 -4.48 5.26 -11.44
N ALA A 40 -4.97 5.97 -12.45
CA ALA A 40 -6.30 6.56 -12.42
C ALA A 40 -7.38 5.46 -12.46
N ALA A 41 -7.21 4.45 -13.29
CA ALA A 41 -8.09 3.28 -13.35
C ALA A 41 -8.09 2.49 -12.03
N LEU A 42 -6.93 2.37 -11.37
CA LEU A 42 -6.81 1.71 -10.07
C LEU A 42 -7.57 2.48 -8.98
N LEU A 43 -7.35 3.79 -8.86
CA LEU A 43 -8.05 4.62 -7.87
C LEU A 43 -9.57 4.63 -8.13
N GLU A 44 -10.00 4.69 -9.39
CA GLU A 44 -11.42 4.58 -9.74
C GLU A 44 -11.99 3.19 -9.39
N THR A 45 -11.21 2.11 -9.50
CA THR A 45 -11.62 0.78 -9.05
C THR A 45 -11.90 0.76 -7.55
N VAL A 46 -11.08 1.44 -6.74
CA VAL A 46 -11.32 1.60 -5.29
C VAL A 46 -12.61 2.41 -5.04
N ARG A 47 -12.86 3.47 -5.82
CA ARG A 47 -14.12 4.24 -5.73
C ARG A 47 -15.34 3.41 -6.06
N ILE A 48 -15.28 2.64 -7.15
CA ILE A 48 -16.35 1.72 -7.55
C ILE A 48 -16.63 0.75 -6.39
N PHE A 49 -15.59 0.10 -5.86
CA PHE A 49 -15.72 -0.84 -4.75
C PHE A 49 -16.37 -0.20 -3.51
N ARG A 50 -16.00 1.05 -3.17
CA ARG A 50 -16.56 1.80 -2.05
C ARG A 50 -17.92 2.43 -2.32
N GLY A 51 -18.41 2.38 -3.56
CA GLY A 51 -19.65 3.07 -3.96
C GLY A 51 -19.53 4.59 -3.92
N LEU A 52 -18.32 5.13 -4.07
CA LEU A 52 -18.09 6.57 -4.14
C LEU A 52 -18.50 7.13 -5.51
N PRO A 53 -18.73 8.45 -5.64
CA PRO A 53 -18.93 9.09 -6.93
C PRO A 53 -17.75 8.86 -7.87
N GLU A 54 -18.02 8.84 -9.18
CA GLU A 54 -16.97 8.70 -10.18
C GLU A 54 -16.10 9.96 -10.26
N LYS A 55 -14.77 9.76 -10.35
CA LYS A 55 -13.84 10.85 -10.69
C LYS A 55 -13.39 10.77 -12.13
N THR A 56 -13.23 9.55 -12.64
CA THR A 56 -12.95 9.27 -14.04
C THR A 56 -14.05 8.39 -14.62
N SER A 57 -14.17 8.38 -15.95
CA SER A 57 -15.18 7.57 -16.62
C SER A 57 -15.02 6.08 -16.26
N ARG A 58 -16.13 5.45 -15.87
CA ARG A 58 -16.21 4.01 -15.60
C ARG A 58 -16.36 3.15 -16.86
N GLU A 59 -16.41 3.78 -18.04
CA GLU A 59 -16.67 3.07 -19.30
C GLU A 59 -15.61 2.00 -19.60
N ALA A 60 -14.33 2.31 -19.36
CA ALA A 60 -13.24 1.35 -19.54
C ALA A 60 -13.37 0.13 -18.62
N PHE A 61 -13.82 0.34 -17.38
CA PHE A 61 -14.13 -0.76 -16.45
C PHE A 61 -15.27 -1.61 -17.00
N LEU A 62 -16.37 -0.99 -17.45
CA LEU A 62 -17.52 -1.71 -18.01
C LEU A 62 -17.18 -2.44 -19.32
N ASP A 63 -16.32 -1.87 -20.16
CA ASP A 63 -15.84 -2.47 -21.41
C ASP A 63 -15.06 -3.76 -21.16
N ALA A 64 -14.23 -3.79 -20.11
CA ALA A 64 -13.48 -4.99 -19.75
C ALA A 64 -14.38 -6.21 -19.49
N PHE A 65 -15.60 -5.99 -18.97
CA PHE A 65 -16.58 -7.05 -18.76
C PHE A 65 -17.44 -7.31 -20.00
N ARG A 66 -17.86 -6.27 -20.73
CA ARG A 66 -18.67 -6.41 -21.97
C ARG A 66 -17.94 -7.18 -23.06
N ASN A 67 -16.63 -6.97 -23.19
CA ASN A 67 -15.81 -7.68 -24.18
C ASN A 67 -15.75 -9.18 -23.92
N GLN A 68 -15.94 -9.62 -22.67
CA GLN A 68 -15.97 -11.03 -22.28
C GLN A 68 -17.39 -11.59 -22.22
N ASP A 69 -18.38 -10.74 -21.97
CA ASP A 69 -19.78 -11.11 -21.86
C ASP A 69 -20.71 -9.99 -22.33
N SER A 70 -21.28 -10.19 -23.52
CA SER A 70 -22.25 -9.28 -24.13
C SER A 70 -23.56 -9.14 -23.35
N THR A 71 -23.84 -10.03 -22.40
CA THR A 71 -25.04 -9.96 -21.53
C THR A 71 -24.84 -9.06 -20.31
N PHE A 72 -23.65 -8.48 -20.11
CA PHE A 72 -23.39 -7.55 -19.01
C PHE A 72 -24.29 -6.31 -19.10
N ALA A 73 -25.03 -6.03 -18.02
CA ALA A 73 -25.92 -4.90 -17.97
C ALA A 73 -25.16 -3.56 -17.98
N GLN A 74 -25.66 -2.57 -18.74
CA GLN A 74 -25.09 -1.22 -18.78
C GLN A 74 -25.56 -0.30 -17.65
N ARG A 75 -26.71 -0.61 -17.03
CA ARG A 75 -27.36 0.26 -16.03
C ARG A 75 -27.92 -0.57 -14.89
N GLY A 76 -28.02 0.04 -13.71
CA GLY A 76 -28.62 -0.59 -12.53
C GLY A 76 -27.80 -1.72 -11.90
N ASN A 77 -26.52 -1.86 -12.28
CA ASN A 77 -25.63 -2.92 -11.81
C ASN A 77 -24.56 -2.42 -10.82
N ALA A 78 -24.82 -1.34 -10.08
CA ALA A 78 -23.83 -0.73 -9.17
C ALA A 78 -23.26 -1.74 -8.15
N HIS A 79 -24.10 -2.61 -7.61
CA HIS A 79 -23.65 -3.64 -6.67
C HIS A 79 -22.81 -4.73 -7.35
N GLU A 80 -23.15 -5.10 -8.59
CA GLU A 80 -22.31 -6.00 -9.39
C GLU A 80 -20.93 -5.38 -9.65
N GLN A 81 -20.89 -4.11 -10.01
CA GLN A 81 -19.64 -3.37 -10.23
C GLN A 81 -18.80 -3.34 -8.95
N GLN A 82 -19.41 -3.13 -7.77
CA GLN A 82 -18.72 -3.21 -6.48
C GLN A 82 -18.06 -4.58 -6.27
N VAL A 83 -18.81 -5.67 -6.43
CA VAL A 83 -18.29 -7.03 -6.24
C VAL A 83 -17.16 -7.34 -7.22
N LEU A 84 -17.29 -6.93 -8.48
CA LEU A 84 -16.28 -7.13 -9.52
C LEU A 84 -15.03 -6.28 -9.29
N ALA A 85 -15.19 -5.02 -8.86
CA ALA A 85 -14.09 -4.15 -8.47
C ALA A 85 -13.34 -4.71 -7.26
N GLY A 86 -14.05 -5.21 -6.24
CA GLY A 86 -13.45 -5.89 -5.09
C GLY A 86 -12.66 -7.12 -5.50
N ALA A 87 -13.23 -7.95 -6.40
CA ALA A 87 -12.55 -9.11 -6.94
C ALA A 87 -11.28 -8.74 -7.74
N ALA A 88 -11.31 -7.63 -8.48
CA ALA A 88 -10.16 -7.09 -9.18
C ALA A 88 -9.08 -6.59 -8.22
N LEU A 89 -9.44 -5.92 -7.13
CA LEU A 89 -8.47 -5.50 -6.09
C LEU A 89 -7.83 -6.71 -5.41
N VAL A 90 -8.62 -7.70 -4.98
CA VAL A 90 -8.11 -8.95 -4.41
C VAL A 90 -7.16 -9.64 -5.39
N ARG A 91 -7.55 -9.74 -6.66
CA ARG A 91 -6.71 -10.36 -7.70
C ARG A 91 -5.43 -9.56 -7.92
N CYS A 92 -5.50 -8.23 -7.97
CA CYS A 92 -4.34 -7.36 -8.16
C CYS A 92 -3.29 -7.59 -7.07
N VAL A 93 -3.71 -7.61 -5.81
CA VAL A 93 -2.82 -7.85 -4.66
C VAL A 93 -2.33 -9.31 -4.59
N GLY A 94 -3.22 -10.27 -4.91
CA GLY A 94 -2.96 -11.70 -4.78
C GLY A 94 -2.09 -12.32 -5.87
N THR A 95 -2.08 -11.76 -7.09
CA THR A 95 -1.25 -12.27 -8.21
C THR A 95 -0.10 -11.35 -8.60
N ARG A 96 0.37 -10.52 -7.66
CA ARG A 96 1.58 -9.76 -7.88
C ARG A 96 2.76 -10.69 -8.19
N LYS A 97 3.61 -10.31 -9.13
CA LYS A 97 4.89 -11.00 -9.34
C LYS A 97 5.94 -10.33 -8.46
N LYS A 98 6.68 -11.10 -7.65
CA LYS A 98 7.67 -10.57 -6.70
C LYS A 98 8.81 -9.80 -7.37
N THR A 99 9.08 -10.10 -8.64
CA THR A 99 10.17 -9.51 -9.44
C THR A 99 9.69 -8.34 -10.30
N ASP A 100 8.39 -8.06 -10.31
CA ASP A 100 7.76 -7.05 -11.16
C ASP A 100 7.40 -5.84 -10.29
N HIS A 101 8.16 -4.76 -10.49
CA HIS A 101 8.05 -3.55 -9.68
C HIS A 101 6.69 -2.89 -9.84
N ASP A 102 6.20 -2.77 -11.07
CA ASP A 102 4.92 -2.12 -11.40
C ASP A 102 3.76 -2.90 -10.77
N SER A 103 3.81 -4.24 -10.85
CA SER A 103 2.81 -5.09 -10.21
C SER A 103 2.83 -5.00 -8.69
N LEU A 104 3.99 -4.73 -8.07
CA LEU A 104 4.12 -4.53 -6.63
C LEU A 104 3.57 -3.16 -6.22
N GLN A 105 3.94 -2.09 -6.93
CA GLN A 105 3.43 -0.74 -6.68
C GLN A 105 1.91 -0.67 -6.82
N ALA A 106 1.34 -1.25 -7.88
CA ALA A 106 -0.11 -1.33 -8.04
C ALA A 106 -0.79 -2.09 -6.89
N ALA A 107 -0.19 -3.20 -6.42
CA ALA A 107 -0.74 -3.95 -5.28
C ALA A 107 -0.70 -3.15 -3.97
N VAL A 108 0.39 -2.43 -3.70
CA VAL A 108 0.54 -1.53 -2.56
C VAL A 108 -0.51 -0.42 -2.66
N LEU A 109 -0.60 0.26 -3.80
CA LEU A 109 -1.52 1.37 -4.02
C LEU A 109 -2.98 0.95 -3.86
N ALA A 110 -3.36 -0.18 -4.46
CA ALA A 110 -4.72 -0.72 -4.36
C ALA A 110 -5.14 -0.94 -2.91
N ALA A 111 -4.24 -1.51 -2.11
CA ALA A 111 -4.52 -1.83 -0.72
C ALA A 111 -4.46 -0.62 0.20
N THR A 112 -3.50 0.29 0.04
CA THR A 112 -3.43 1.53 0.84
C THR A 112 -4.61 2.46 0.53
N ALA A 113 -4.99 2.61 -0.75
CA ALA A 113 -6.17 3.37 -1.15
C ALA A 113 -7.47 2.75 -0.59
N LEU A 114 -7.56 1.43 -0.57
CA LEU A 114 -8.71 0.74 -0.01
C LEU A 114 -8.81 0.94 1.51
N GLU A 115 -7.71 0.80 2.23
CA GLU A 115 -7.70 0.96 3.69
C GLU A 115 -7.87 2.43 4.11
N ALA A 116 -7.29 3.39 3.37
CA ALA A 116 -7.51 4.82 3.57
C ALA A 116 -8.99 5.21 3.46
N SER A 117 -9.72 4.58 2.54
CA SER A 117 -11.16 4.82 2.34
C SER A 117 -12.08 4.08 3.32
N SER A 118 -11.53 3.37 4.32
CA SER A 118 -12.31 2.54 5.24
C SER A 118 -13.29 3.32 6.13
N LEU A 119 -13.09 4.61 6.38
CA LEU A 119 -14.07 5.46 7.07
C LEU A 119 -15.33 5.71 6.26
N ARG A 120 -15.30 5.46 4.96
CA ARG A 120 -16.42 5.64 4.03
C ARG A 120 -17.10 4.33 3.65
N ALA A 121 -16.69 3.21 4.26
CA ALA A 121 -17.38 1.95 4.05
C ALA A 121 -18.82 2.09 4.56
N ALA A 122 -19.79 2.03 3.64
CA ALA A 122 -21.18 1.92 4.02
C ALA A 122 -21.39 0.61 4.78
N ASP A 123 -21.93 0.75 5.98
CA ASP A 123 -22.10 -0.30 6.99
C ASP A 123 -23.22 -1.27 6.58
N VAL A 124 -23.06 -2.07 5.51
CA VAL A 124 -24.17 -2.94 5.03
C VAL A 124 -23.77 -4.29 4.41
N ASN A 125 -22.56 -4.53 3.87
CA ASN A 125 -22.29 -5.77 3.11
C ASN A 125 -21.09 -6.58 3.63
N LYS A 126 -21.39 -7.60 4.45
CA LYS A 126 -20.41 -8.54 5.05
C LYS A 126 -19.38 -9.13 4.08
N THR A 127 -19.70 -9.24 2.79
CA THR A 127 -18.79 -9.86 1.81
C THR A 127 -17.94 -8.86 1.05
N LEU A 128 -18.35 -7.59 0.97
CA LEU A 128 -17.40 -6.53 0.66
C LEU A 128 -16.35 -6.44 1.79
N ASP A 129 -16.74 -6.71 3.03
CA ASP A 129 -15.77 -6.80 4.14
C ASP A 129 -14.80 -7.99 4.00
N GLU A 130 -15.25 -9.14 3.48
CA GLU A 130 -14.37 -10.26 3.16
C GLU A 130 -13.35 -9.90 2.08
N GLN A 131 -13.79 -9.30 0.98
CA GLN A 131 -12.88 -8.85 -0.09
C GLN A 131 -11.88 -7.81 0.43
N ALA A 132 -12.34 -6.84 1.24
CA ALA A 132 -11.46 -5.87 1.88
C ALA A 132 -10.48 -6.55 2.85
N GLY A 133 -10.94 -7.54 3.61
CA GLY A 133 -10.10 -8.35 4.50
C GLY A 133 -9.02 -9.12 3.75
N GLU A 134 -9.33 -9.69 2.57
CA GLU A 134 -8.34 -10.37 1.72
C GLU A 134 -7.31 -9.40 1.15
N VAL A 135 -7.74 -8.21 0.70
CA VAL A 135 -6.81 -7.14 0.27
C VAL A 135 -5.88 -6.72 1.40
N ARG A 136 -6.42 -6.51 2.61
CA ARG A 136 -5.63 -6.17 3.82
C ARG A 136 -4.65 -7.28 4.20
N ALA A 137 -5.06 -8.54 4.16
CA ALA A 137 -4.17 -9.68 4.41
C ALA A 137 -3.04 -9.75 3.36
N GLY A 138 -3.36 -9.47 2.10
CA GLY A 138 -2.38 -9.32 1.04
C GLY A 138 -1.39 -8.18 1.31
N LEU A 139 -1.87 -7.05 1.82
CA LEU A 139 -1.04 -5.92 2.24
C LEU A 139 -0.02 -6.31 3.31
N HIS A 140 -0.48 -6.97 4.38
CA HIS A 140 0.41 -7.46 5.43
C HIS A 140 1.46 -8.43 4.89
N THR A 141 1.08 -9.31 3.97
CA THR A 141 2.01 -10.23 3.32
C THR A 141 3.07 -9.47 2.52
N ILE A 142 2.69 -8.43 1.77
CA ILE A 142 3.65 -7.58 1.04
C ILE A 142 4.61 -6.89 2.01
N ALA A 143 4.09 -6.31 3.10
CA ALA A 143 4.89 -5.59 4.09
C ALA A 143 5.94 -6.50 4.74
N GLN A 144 5.56 -7.75 5.07
CA GLN A 144 6.46 -8.76 5.61
C GLN A 144 7.53 -9.17 4.59
N GLU A 145 7.14 -9.38 3.33
CA GLU A 145 8.07 -9.78 2.26
C GLU A 145 9.09 -8.69 1.93
N GLN A 146 8.67 -7.42 1.89
CA GLN A 146 9.56 -6.29 1.64
C GLN A 146 10.60 -6.13 2.74
N ARG A 147 10.24 -6.37 4.00
CA ARG A 147 11.15 -6.22 5.15
C ARG A 147 11.96 -7.47 5.48
N ARG A 148 11.66 -8.61 4.86
CA ARG A 148 12.40 -9.84 5.13
C ARG A 148 13.87 -9.63 4.79
N ARG A 149 14.74 -9.72 5.80
CA ARG A 149 16.20 -9.67 5.61
C ARG A 149 16.61 -10.77 4.64
N ARG A 150 17.29 -10.38 3.58
CA ARG A 150 17.75 -11.30 2.54
C ARG A 150 19.06 -11.92 3.00
N PRO A 151 19.18 -13.26 3.05
CA PRO A 151 20.47 -13.86 3.30
C PRO A 151 21.42 -13.52 2.15
N PHE A 152 22.67 -13.26 2.48
CA PHE A 152 23.71 -13.06 1.48
C PHE A 152 24.96 -13.84 1.88
N LYS A 153 25.73 -14.26 0.87
CA LYS A 153 27.02 -14.91 1.08
C LYS A 153 28.08 -13.82 1.28
N THR A 154 28.87 -13.95 2.33
CA THR A 154 30.07 -13.11 2.56
C THR A 154 31.31 -13.66 1.86
N ILE A 155 31.22 -14.90 1.39
CA ILE A 155 32.29 -15.63 0.72
C ILE A 155 32.01 -15.63 -0.78
N LEU A 156 32.95 -15.10 -1.56
CA LEU A 156 32.87 -14.90 -3.00
C LEU A 156 33.00 -16.22 -3.78
N LEU A 157 33.97 -17.03 -3.37
CA LEU A 157 34.24 -18.38 -3.84
C LEU A 157 34.39 -19.28 -2.61
N SER A 158 33.69 -20.40 -2.59
CA SER A 158 33.98 -21.45 -1.63
C SER A 158 35.42 -21.94 -1.79
N SER A 159 35.97 -22.54 -0.72
CA SER A 159 37.31 -23.12 -0.78
C SER A 159 37.46 -24.18 -1.88
N GLU A 160 36.38 -24.87 -2.23
CA GLU A 160 36.32 -25.84 -3.33
C GLU A 160 36.39 -25.15 -4.70
N GLU A 161 35.61 -24.10 -4.92
CA GLU A 161 35.64 -23.30 -6.16
C GLU A 161 36.99 -22.59 -6.35
N GLU A 162 37.59 -22.08 -5.28
CA GLU A 162 38.92 -21.47 -5.35
C GLU A 162 40.01 -22.50 -5.72
N ALA A 163 39.93 -23.71 -5.16
CA ALA A 163 40.84 -24.80 -5.51
C ALA A 163 40.65 -25.24 -6.97
N GLU A 164 39.40 -25.33 -7.45
CA GLU A 164 39.09 -25.65 -8.84
C GLU A 164 39.56 -24.56 -9.82
N PHE A 165 39.39 -23.30 -9.46
CA PHE A 165 39.89 -22.16 -10.24
C PHE A 165 41.42 -22.18 -10.36
N LYS A 166 42.13 -22.39 -9.24
CA LYS A 166 43.59 -22.53 -9.23
C LYS A 166 44.06 -23.71 -10.09
N LYS A 167 43.38 -24.85 -10.00
CA LYS A 167 43.68 -26.03 -10.83
C LYS A 167 43.47 -25.72 -12.32
N THR A 168 42.39 -25.02 -12.66
CA THR A 168 42.05 -24.67 -14.05
C THR A 168 43.10 -23.73 -14.67
N ILE A 169 43.63 -22.77 -13.91
CA ILE A 169 44.68 -21.84 -14.38
C ILE A 169 46.06 -22.52 -14.43
N ALA A 170 46.36 -23.40 -13.47
CA ALA A 170 47.65 -24.09 -13.40
C ALA A 170 47.82 -25.21 -14.44
N THR A 171 46.77 -25.52 -15.22
CA THR A 171 46.83 -26.60 -16.20
C THR A 171 47.69 -26.16 -17.39
N ASN A 172 48.85 -26.80 -17.58
CA ASN A 172 49.71 -26.56 -18.74
C ASN A 172 49.16 -27.34 -19.93
N VAL A 173 48.53 -26.65 -20.87
CA VAL A 173 47.79 -27.27 -21.98
C VAL A 173 48.51 -27.01 -23.29
N GLY A 174 48.88 -28.07 -24.01
CA GLY A 174 49.52 -27.99 -25.33
C GLY A 174 48.55 -27.81 -26.51
N ASP A 175 47.25 -28.07 -26.31
CA ASP A 175 46.18 -27.94 -27.31
C ASP A 175 45.43 -26.60 -27.15
N HIS A 176 45.35 -25.83 -28.25
CA HIS A 176 44.63 -24.57 -28.33
C HIS A 176 43.15 -24.67 -27.94
N ASN A 177 42.47 -25.77 -28.28
CA ASN A 177 41.04 -25.93 -27.96
C ASN A 177 40.80 -26.17 -26.47
N GLN A 178 41.68 -26.93 -25.82
CA GLN A 178 41.63 -27.17 -24.39
C GLN A 178 42.03 -25.91 -23.59
N LEU A 179 42.99 -25.11 -24.09
CA LEU A 179 43.34 -23.82 -23.50
C LEU A 179 42.13 -22.87 -23.51
N ARG A 180 41.43 -22.78 -24.65
CA ARG A 180 40.21 -21.98 -24.78
C ARG A 180 39.13 -22.41 -23.78
N ALA A 181 38.87 -23.71 -23.66
CA ALA A 181 37.88 -24.25 -22.74
C ALA A 181 38.22 -23.95 -21.27
N SER A 182 39.49 -24.07 -20.87
CA SER A 182 39.94 -23.71 -19.51
C SER A 182 39.76 -22.23 -19.23
N PHE A 183 40.05 -21.36 -20.20
CA PHE A 183 39.87 -19.91 -20.06
C PHE A 183 38.38 -19.54 -19.95
N GLU A 184 37.53 -20.13 -20.79
CA GLU A 184 36.07 -19.93 -20.74
C GLU A 184 35.51 -20.36 -19.38
N LYS A 185 35.92 -21.53 -18.87
CA LYS A 185 35.50 -22.02 -17.55
C LYS A 185 35.96 -21.10 -16.41
N ALA A 186 37.22 -20.67 -16.43
CA ALA A 186 37.75 -19.74 -15.44
C ALA A 186 37.01 -18.38 -15.49
N PHE A 187 36.74 -17.87 -16.69
CA PHE A 187 35.99 -16.63 -16.88
C PHE A 187 34.54 -16.76 -16.42
N GLN A 188 33.86 -17.87 -16.71
CA GLN A 188 32.49 -18.13 -16.24
C GLN A 188 32.42 -18.24 -14.71
N MET A 189 33.40 -18.88 -14.05
CA MET A 189 33.49 -18.89 -12.59
C MET A 189 33.65 -17.48 -12.02
N LEU A 190 34.54 -16.68 -12.62
CA LEU A 190 34.77 -15.29 -12.17
C LEU A 190 33.53 -14.41 -12.40
N LEU A 191 32.87 -14.53 -13.56
CA LEU A 191 31.62 -13.83 -13.87
C LEU A 191 30.50 -14.22 -12.89
N SER A 192 30.38 -15.51 -12.57
CA SER A 192 29.40 -16.01 -11.60
C SER A 192 29.68 -15.46 -10.19
N ALA A 193 30.95 -15.38 -9.78
CA ALA A 193 31.35 -14.77 -8.52
C ALA A 193 31.05 -13.26 -8.48
N VAL A 194 31.31 -12.53 -9.57
CA VAL A 194 30.98 -11.11 -9.69
C VAL A 194 29.48 -10.88 -9.60
N ASN A 195 28.67 -11.62 -10.37
CA ASN A 195 27.21 -11.54 -10.31
C ASN A 195 26.67 -11.93 -8.91
N GLY A 196 27.30 -12.93 -8.27
CA GLY A 196 27.01 -13.29 -6.88
C GLY A 196 27.29 -12.15 -5.89
N THR A 197 28.35 -11.37 -6.15
CA THR A 197 28.72 -10.20 -5.34
C THR A 197 27.71 -9.08 -5.49
N GLU A 198 27.25 -8.81 -6.70
CA GLU A 198 26.21 -7.81 -6.95
C GLU A 198 24.92 -8.18 -6.19
N SER A 199 24.48 -9.43 -6.29
CA SER A 199 23.32 -9.91 -5.53
C SER A 199 23.54 -9.84 -4.01
N ALA A 200 24.75 -10.14 -3.52
CA ALA A 200 25.08 -10.06 -2.10
C ALA A 200 25.09 -8.62 -1.61
N LEU A 201 25.65 -7.69 -2.39
CA LEU A 201 25.67 -6.26 -2.10
C LEU A 201 24.25 -5.68 -2.08
N ALA A 202 23.41 -6.02 -3.07
CA ALA A 202 22.00 -5.61 -3.10
C ALA A 202 21.22 -6.12 -1.88
N ALA A 203 21.47 -7.36 -1.45
CA ALA A 203 20.87 -7.95 -0.26
C ALA A 203 21.38 -7.29 1.04
N ALA A 204 22.68 -6.98 1.14
CA ALA A 204 23.26 -6.27 2.27
C ALA A 204 22.75 -4.83 2.37
N ALA A 205 22.71 -4.09 1.25
CA ALA A 205 22.16 -2.74 1.18
C ALA A 205 20.67 -2.72 1.58
N HIS A 206 19.89 -3.70 1.12
CA HIS A 206 18.50 -3.88 1.55
C HIS A 206 18.39 -4.11 3.06
N GLY A 207 19.24 -4.98 3.61
CA GLY A 207 19.29 -5.25 5.05
C GLY A 207 19.66 -4.02 5.88
N LEU A 208 20.61 -3.21 5.40
CA LEU A 208 21.01 -1.97 6.07
C LEU A 208 19.88 -0.94 6.07
N ARG A 209 19.21 -0.71 4.92
CA ARG A 209 18.05 0.19 4.86
C ARG A 209 16.95 -0.22 5.84
N CYS A 210 16.63 -1.51 5.92
CA CYS A 210 15.65 -2.01 6.89
C CYS A 210 16.09 -1.74 8.34
N ALA A 211 17.38 -1.94 8.65
CA ALA A 211 17.91 -1.69 9.99
C ALA A 211 17.94 -0.19 10.35
N ASP A 212 18.25 0.68 9.38
CA ASP A 212 18.24 2.13 9.56
C ASP A 212 16.81 2.64 9.80
N GLU A 213 15.83 2.17 9.03
CA GLU A 213 14.40 2.42 9.25
C GLU A 213 13.98 2.00 10.67
N GLU A 214 14.24 0.74 11.05
CA GLU A 214 13.93 0.20 12.39
C GLU A 214 14.59 1.04 13.50
N THR A 215 15.86 1.42 13.32
CA THR A 215 16.62 2.22 14.29
C THR A 215 16.07 3.64 14.42
N ASN A 216 15.71 4.28 13.31
CA ASN A 216 15.11 5.62 13.30
C ASN A 216 13.75 5.62 14.00
N ILE A 217 12.91 4.62 13.74
CA ILE A 217 11.61 4.44 14.41
C ILE A 217 11.81 4.21 15.91
N LEU A 218 12.79 3.40 16.31
CA LEU A 218 13.11 3.17 17.72
C LEU A 218 13.59 4.44 18.42
N TRP A 219 14.45 5.24 17.79
CA TRP A 219 14.90 6.52 18.32
C TRP A 219 13.75 7.52 18.46
N TRP A 220 12.88 7.58 17.46
CA TRP A 220 11.67 8.41 17.50
C TRP A 220 10.74 8.00 18.66
N LEU A 221 10.51 6.70 18.86
CA LEU A 221 9.72 6.19 19.99
C LEU A 221 10.39 6.46 21.34
N ALA A 222 11.70 6.28 21.44
CA ALA A 222 12.47 6.49 22.66
C ALA A 222 12.55 7.96 23.05
N GLY A 223 12.62 8.86 22.06
CA GLY A 223 12.64 10.31 22.28
C GLY A 223 11.36 10.84 22.91
N GLY A 224 10.21 10.22 22.65
CA GLY A 224 8.95 10.59 23.31
C GLY A 224 8.42 11.97 22.93
N SER A 225 8.88 12.53 21.80
CA SER A 225 8.49 13.84 21.27
C SER A 225 8.33 13.81 19.76
N SER A 226 7.49 14.73 19.27
CA SER A 226 7.34 15.04 17.86
C SER A 226 8.61 15.67 17.31
N LYS A 227 9.11 15.11 16.21
CA LYS A 227 10.25 15.67 15.45
C LYS A 227 9.85 16.95 14.72
N ASP A 228 8.63 17.01 14.19
CA ASP A 228 8.15 18.16 13.40
C ASP A 228 7.86 19.39 14.27
N LEU A 229 7.29 19.15 15.45
CA LEU A 229 6.80 20.21 16.33
C LEU A 229 7.72 20.49 17.52
N ASP A 230 8.77 19.69 17.69
CA ASP A 230 9.72 19.75 18.80
C ASP A 230 9.03 19.80 20.17
N LYS A 231 8.01 18.94 20.35
CA LYS A 231 7.16 18.90 21.54
C LYS A 231 6.93 17.48 22.03
N PRO A 232 6.94 17.23 23.35
CA PRO A 232 6.56 15.94 23.91
C PRO A 232 5.15 15.52 23.47
N TRP A 233 4.92 14.22 23.27
CA TRP A 233 3.60 13.70 22.88
C TRP A 233 2.48 14.10 23.85
N SER A 234 2.82 14.20 25.14
CA SER A 234 1.92 14.65 26.19
C SER A 234 1.40 16.09 26.03
N VAL A 235 2.17 16.95 25.37
CA VAL A 235 1.76 18.33 25.13
C VAL A 235 0.82 18.43 23.94
N LEU A 236 0.93 17.53 22.97
CA LEU A 236 0.18 17.57 21.71
C LEU A 236 -1.27 17.09 21.86
N LYS A 237 -1.58 16.24 22.85
CA LYS A 237 -2.95 15.76 23.15
C LYS A 237 -3.67 15.28 21.88
N ASP A 238 -4.76 15.95 21.49
CA ASP A 238 -5.61 15.60 20.34
C ASP A 238 -4.92 15.80 18.99
N ALA A 239 -3.81 16.56 18.91
CA ALA A 239 -3.00 16.67 17.70
C ALA A 239 -2.08 15.46 17.50
N ALA A 240 -1.73 14.76 18.57
CA ALA A 240 -0.71 13.71 18.57
C ALA A 240 -1.02 12.56 17.58
N PRO A 241 -2.28 12.06 17.44
CA PRO A 241 -2.58 10.99 16.48
C PRO A 241 -2.25 11.34 15.02
N LEU A 242 -2.51 12.58 14.59
CA LEU A 242 -2.22 13.01 13.22
C LEU A 242 -0.71 13.18 13.02
N VAL A 243 -0.07 13.90 13.95
CA VAL A 243 1.36 14.23 13.83
C VAL A 243 2.22 12.96 13.91
N ALA A 244 1.96 12.10 14.90
CA ALA A 244 2.73 10.87 15.07
C ALA A 244 2.57 9.91 13.89
N ALA A 245 1.38 9.85 13.29
CA ALA A 245 1.13 9.02 12.11
C ALA A 245 1.89 9.50 10.87
N TRP A 246 1.92 10.81 10.62
CA TRP A 246 2.70 11.39 9.54
C TRP A 246 4.21 11.24 9.76
N GLU A 247 4.70 11.51 10.96
CA GLU A 247 6.12 11.31 11.28
C GLU A 247 6.53 9.85 11.14
N LEU A 248 5.71 8.89 11.61
CA LEU A 248 6.00 7.48 11.42
C LEU A 248 6.01 7.10 9.93
N ALA A 249 5.12 7.67 9.13
CA ALA A 249 5.13 7.48 7.69
C ALA A 249 6.44 8.00 7.08
N ASP A 250 6.87 9.22 7.41
CA ASP A 250 8.14 9.80 6.93
C ASP A 250 9.37 8.97 7.33
N LEU A 251 9.34 8.33 8.50
CA LEU A 251 10.42 7.44 8.96
C LEU A 251 10.39 6.06 8.30
N THR A 252 9.29 5.70 7.65
CA THR A 252 9.14 4.43 6.97
C THR A 252 9.69 4.56 5.55
N ASP A 253 10.71 3.79 5.17
CA ASP A 253 11.24 3.77 3.80
C ASP A 253 10.45 2.77 2.93
N SER A 254 10.22 1.56 3.45
CA SER A 254 9.48 0.52 2.71
C SER A 254 7.98 0.83 2.60
N ALA A 255 7.40 0.64 1.42
CA ALA A 255 6.07 1.11 0.99
C ALA A 255 4.84 0.79 1.88
N LEU A 256 4.97 0.02 2.96
CA LEU A 256 3.84 -0.41 3.80
C LEU A 256 4.02 -0.36 5.32
N GLY A 257 5.16 0.12 5.82
CA GLY A 257 5.32 0.19 7.27
C GLY A 257 5.59 -1.13 7.98
N PRO A 258 6.25 -1.10 9.15
CA PRO A 258 6.35 -2.28 9.99
C PRO A 258 4.95 -2.87 10.23
N GLN A 259 4.84 -4.20 10.28
CA GLN A 259 3.57 -4.91 10.42
C GLN A 259 2.71 -4.35 11.57
N ASP A 260 3.37 -3.99 12.67
CA ASP A 260 2.75 -3.48 13.87
C ASP A 260 2.85 -1.95 13.98
N ALA A 261 2.79 -1.22 12.86
CA ALA A 261 2.73 0.25 12.86
C ALA A 261 1.67 0.78 13.83
N GLY A 262 0.52 0.09 13.94
CA GLY A 262 -0.51 0.38 14.94
C GLY A 262 0.00 0.29 16.39
N ALA A 263 0.77 -0.74 16.74
CA ALA A 263 1.34 -0.88 18.08
C ALA A 263 2.42 0.16 18.37
N LEU A 264 3.19 0.55 17.36
CA LEU A 264 4.18 1.63 17.47
C LEU A 264 3.49 2.97 17.72
N LEU A 265 2.43 3.29 16.97
CA LEU A 265 1.61 4.49 17.18
C LEU A 265 0.94 4.48 18.55
N GLU A 266 0.41 3.34 19.00
CA GLU A 266 -0.12 3.20 20.35
C GLU A 266 0.95 3.45 21.43
N ARG A 267 2.22 3.11 21.16
CA ARG A 267 3.32 3.39 22.08
C ARG A 267 3.71 4.88 22.09
N ALA A 268 3.62 5.56 20.94
CA ALA A 268 3.83 7.00 20.83
C ALA A 268 2.69 7.84 21.45
N LEU A 269 1.52 7.25 21.69
CA LEU A 269 0.33 7.92 22.22
C LEU A 269 -0.02 7.47 23.67
N PRO A 270 0.88 7.59 24.66
CA PRO A 270 0.62 7.10 26.02
C PRO A 270 -0.49 7.87 26.75
N GLU A 271 -0.73 9.15 26.44
CA GLU A 271 -1.85 9.89 27.05
C GLU A 271 -3.22 9.48 26.48
N ALA A 272 -3.27 8.95 25.25
CA ALA A 272 -4.47 8.29 24.75
C ALA A 272 -4.78 7.02 25.57
N LYS A 273 -3.77 6.40 26.20
CA LYS A 273 -3.95 5.19 27.02
C LYS A 273 -4.63 5.44 28.37
N GLU A 274 -4.59 6.66 28.92
CA GLU A 274 -5.35 7.02 30.13
C GLU A 274 -6.82 7.33 29.81
N ASN A 275 -7.11 7.68 28.55
CA ASN A 275 -8.46 7.97 28.04
C ASN A 275 -8.89 6.97 26.93
N LYS A 276 -8.51 5.69 27.01
CA LYS A 276 -8.71 4.64 25.97
C LYS A 276 -10.11 4.53 25.36
N ASN A 277 -11.14 5.07 26.02
CA ASN A 277 -12.53 4.99 25.59
C ASN A 277 -13.16 6.35 25.26
N LYS A 278 -12.41 7.47 25.25
CA LYS A 278 -12.96 8.76 24.83
C LYS A 278 -12.77 8.90 23.34
N GLU A 279 -13.70 8.31 22.59
CA GLU A 279 -13.88 8.70 21.20
C GLU A 279 -14.13 10.21 21.14
N GLN A 280 -13.39 10.89 20.27
CA GLN A 280 -13.61 12.30 19.99
C GLN A 280 -14.12 12.44 18.56
N ALA A 281 -14.83 13.52 18.31
CA ALA A 281 -15.27 13.82 16.96
C ALA A 281 -14.06 14.10 16.06
N LEU A 282 -14.12 13.65 14.80
CA LEU A 282 -13.07 13.83 13.79
C LEU A 282 -12.51 15.27 13.75
N HIS A 283 -13.39 16.27 13.82
CA HIS A 283 -12.96 17.67 13.76
C HIS A 283 -12.08 18.11 14.95
N VAL A 284 -12.14 17.44 16.10
CA VAL A 284 -11.30 17.74 17.27
C VAL A 284 -9.83 17.49 16.91
N TYR A 285 -9.54 16.30 16.36
CA TYR A 285 -8.20 15.95 15.89
C TYR A 285 -7.71 16.89 14.78
N VAL A 286 -8.57 17.14 13.79
CA VAL A 286 -8.23 17.98 12.64
C VAL A 286 -7.97 19.42 13.05
N ASN A 287 -8.67 19.97 14.05
CA ASN A 287 -8.47 21.34 14.53
C ASN A 287 -7.31 21.49 15.53
N ALA A 288 -6.89 20.40 16.17
CA ALA A 288 -5.83 20.44 17.18
C ALA A 288 -4.42 20.66 16.57
N VAL A 289 -4.20 20.29 15.31
CA VAL A 289 -2.87 20.45 14.69
C VAL A 289 -2.53 21.91 14.37
N PRO A 290 -1.26 22.35 14.45
CA PRO A 290 -0.86 23.72 14.09
C PRO A 290 -1.10 24.05 12.61
N ASP A 291 -1.48 25.30 12.30
CA ASP A 291 -1.82 25.73 10.94
C ASP A 291 -0.64 25.60 9.96
N GLU A 292 0.56 26.01 10.38
CA GLU A 292 1.76 25.94 9.52
C GLU A 292 2.13 24.49 9.19
N TRP A 293 2.04 23.59 10.18
CA TRP A 293 2.24 22.16 9.95
C TRP A 293 1.20 21.59 8.99
N ALA A 294 -0.07 21.94 9.16
CA ALA A 294 -1.15 21.50 8.28
C ALA A 294 -0.94 21.97 6.84
N LYS A 295 -0.54 23.23 6.62
CA LYS A 295 -0.24 23.77 5.29
C LYS A 295 0.89 23.01 4.61
N THR A 296 1.98 22.75 5.33
CA THR A 296 3.12 21.99 4.79
C THR A 296 2.69 20.59 4.37
N ARG A 297 1.92 19.88 5.19
CA ARG A 297 1.47 18.52 4.91
C ARG A 297 0.45 18.45 3.77
N VAL A 298 -0.45 19.42 3.67
CA VAL A 298 -1.46 19.47 2.61
C VAL A 298 -0.85 19.80 1.24
N ALA A 299 0.22 20.60 1.21
CA ALA A 299 0.85 21.03 -0.05
C ALA A 299 1.43 19.88 -0.88
N SER A 300 1.79 18.75 -0.25
CA SER A 300 2.35 17.57 -0.92
C SER A 300 1.31 16.51 -1.29
N LEU A 301 0.01 16.75 -1.07
CA LEU A 301 -1.03 15.75 -1.29
C LEU A 301 -1.50 15.74 -2.74
N ASP A 302 -1.59 14.53 -3.31
CA ASP A 302 -2.16 14.34 -4.64
C ASP A 302 -3.70 14.45 -4.63
N ALA A 303 -4.21 15.45 -5.36
CA ALA A 303 -5.64 15.69 -5.50
C ALA A 303 -6.42 14.51 -6.10
N ARG A 304 -5.77 13.60 -6.83
CA ARG A 304 -6.39 12.39 -7.41
C ARG A 304 -6.81 11.37 -6.35
N ALA A 305 -6.25 11.39 -5.13
CA ALA A 305 -6.58 10.43 -4.08
C ALA A 305 -7.14 11.06 -2.80
N LEU A 306 -7.23 12.40 -2.73
CA LEU A 306 -7.78 13.12 -1.56
C LEU A 306 -9.18 12.63 -1.16
N ASP A 307 -10.06 12.30 -2.10
CA ASP A 307 -11.39 11.78 -1.78
C ASP A 307 -11.39 10.36 -1.21
N LEU A 308 -10.28 9.62 -1.32
CA LEU A 308 -10.11 8.32 -0.67
C LEU A 308 -9.51 8.44 0.73
N ALA A 309 -8.80 9.54 1.02
CA ALA A 309 -8.13 9.81 2.29
C ALA A 309 -8.94 10.81 3.13
N SER A 310 -9.77 10.31 4.04
CA SER A 310 -10.79 11.13 4.70
C SER A 310 -10.21 12.14 5.68
N LEU A 311 -9.14 11.81 6.40
CA LEU A 311 -8.53 12.71 7.37
C LEU A 311 -7.64 13.74 6.70
N SER A 312 -6.90 13.35 5.65
CA SER A 312 -6.16 14.25 4.77
C SER A 312 -7.08 15.21 4.01
N LEU A 313 -8.25 14.76 3.55
CA LEU A 313 -9.25 15.64 2.96
C LEU A 313 -9.78 16.65 3.98
N ALA A 314 -10.11 16.21 5.19
CA ALA A 314 -10.55 17.11 6.25
C ALA A 314 -9.48 18.17 6.57
N LEU A 315 -8.22 17.76 6.65
CA LEU A 315 -7.09 18.68 6.85
C LEU A 315 -6.93 19.66 5.68
N SER A 316 -7.04 19.17 4.44
CA SER A 316 -7.01 20.01 3.23
C SER A 316 -8.13 21.05 3.23
N LYS A 317 -9.38 20.65 3.56
CA LYS A 317 -10.50 21.59 3.66
C LYS A 317 -10.37 22.56 4.84
N ARG A 318 -9.76 22.13 5.95
CA ARG A 318 -9.40 23.04 7.04
C ARG A 318 -8.41 24.11 6.57
N VAL A 319 -7.39 23.74 5.79
CA VAL A 319 -6.36 24.66 5.28
C VAL A 319 -6.91 25.61 4.21
N GLU A 320 -7.79 25.14 3.33
CA GLU A 320 -8.49 25.98 2.35
C GLU A 320 -9.47 26.97 3.02
N GLY A 321 -10.10 26.55 4.12
CA GLY A 321 -11.04 27.34 4.90
C GLY A 321 -10.44 27.94 6.17
N ASN A 322 -11.30 28.28 7.12
CA ASN A 322 -10.91 28.63 8.49
C ASN A 322 -11.24 27.43 9.42
N PRO A 323 -10.43 27.14 10.47
CA PRO A 323 -10.69 26.08 11.47
C PRO A 323 -12.12 25.97 12.02
N THR A 324 -12.89 27.05 11.93
CA THR A 324 -14.27 27.14 12.44
C THR A 324 -15.36 26.89 11.40
N THR A 325 -15.04 26.80 10.11
CA THR A 325 -16.04 26.80 9.01
C THR A 325 -15.82 25.73 7.94
N TRP A 326 -14.80 24.88 8.06
CA TRP A 326 -14.48 23.88 7.04
C TRP A 326 -15.40 22.65 7.07
N GLN A 327 -16.06 22.38 8.21
CA GLN A 327 -16.85 21.17 8.41
C GLN A 327 -17.98 21.00 7.38
N PRO A 328 -18.80 22.02 7.07
CA PRO A 328 -19.86 21.89 6.06
C PRO A 328 -19.32 21.59 4.65
N PHE A 329 -18.16 22.16 4.30
CA PHE A 329 -17.50 21.89 3.01
C PHE A 329 -16.95 20.48 2.95
N PHE A 330 -16.33 19.99 4.04
CA PHE A 330 -15.89 18.61 4.13
C PHE A 330 -17.07 17.65 3.98
N GLU A 331 -18.17 17.87 4.71
CA GLU A 331 -19.34 17.00 4.69
C GLU A 331 -20.02 16.93 3.31
N SER A 332 -19.95 17.99 2.50
CA SER A 332 -20.50 17.98 1.14
C SER A 332 -19.67 17.17 0.14
N VAL A 333 -18.36 17.03 0.37
CA VAL A 333 -17.44 16.31 -0.53
C VAL A 333 -16.98 14.95 0.00
N SER A 334 -17.26 14.64 1.27
CA SER A 334 -16.80 13.42 1.94
C SER A 334 -17.66 12.19 1.66
N GLY A 335 -18.71 12.32 0.83
CA GLY A 335 -19.56 11.19 0.44
C GLY A 335 -20.38 10.63 1.61
N GLY A 336 -20.79 11.47 2.56
CA GLY A 336 -21.66 11.10 3.69
C GLY A 336 -20.95 10.98 5.04
N LEU A 337 -19.63 11.20 5.11
CA LEU A 337 -18.88 11.20 6.37
C LEU A 337 -19.02 12.56 7.09
N LYS A 338 -19.49 12.52 8.34
CA LYS A 338 -19.70 13.74 9.16
C LYS A 338 -18.43 14.14 9.89
N ALA A 339 -18.18 15.43 10.05
CA ALA A 339 -17.07 15.95 10.85
C ALA A 339 -17.25 15.64 12.36
N GLY A 340 -18.49 15.35 12.77
CA GLY A 340 -18.86 14.88 14.11
C GLY A 340 -18.64 13.38 14.34
N THR A 341 -18.16 12.61 13.36
CA THR A 341 -18.00 11.15 13.49
C THR A 341 -17.04 10.84 14.65
N PRO A 342 -17.47 10.05 15.65
CA PRO A 342 -16.61 9.69 16.78
C PRO A 342 -15.54 8.70 16.33
N LEU A 343 -14.29 8.96 16.70
CA LEU A 343 -13.15 8.12 16.38
C LEU A 343 -12.26 7.98 17.62
N ALA A 344 -11.74 6.78 17.84
CA ALA A 344 -10.70 6.54 18.83
C ALA A 344 -9.34 7.07 18.32
N PRO A 345 -8.47 7.63 19.18
CA PRO A 345 -7.17 8.16 18.79
C PRO A 345 -6.29 7.16 18.04
N GLU A 346 -6.31 5.88 18.44
CA GLU A 346 -5.53 4.82 17.81
C GLU A 346 -6.04 4.51 16.39
N ARG A 347 -7.35 4.61 16.18
CA ARG A 347 -7.97 4.45 14.85
C ARG A 347 -7.57 5.61 13.96
N VAL A 348 -7.60 6.85 14.47
CA VAL A 348 -7.15 8.04 13.75
C VAL A 348 -5.68 7.88 13.33
N ALA A 349 -4.80 7.55 14.27
CA ALA A 349 -3.38 7.40 13.99
C ALA A 349 -3.11 6.33 12.91
N ARG A 350 -3.74 5.16 13.03
CA ARG A 350 -3.60 4.10 12.02
C ARG A 350 -4.10 4.53 10.64
N LEU A 351 -5.22 5.23 10.57
CA LEU A 351 -5.77 5.67 9.29
C LEU A 351 -4.93 6.76 8.65
N VAL A 352 -4.50 7.77 9.41
CA VAL A 352 -3.62 8.83 8.91
C VAL A 352 -2.30 8.24 8.42
N TYR A 353 -1.79 7.22 9.11
CA TYR A 353 -0.58 6.52 8.67
C TYR A 353 -0.79 5.90 7.29
N ILE A 354 -1.88 5.15 7.10
CA ILE A 354 -2.21 4.54 5.81
C ILE A 354 -2.46 5.60 4.73
N GLU A 355 -3.13 6.70 5.06
CA GLU A 355 -3.34 7.83 4.14
C GLU A 355 -2.01 8.45 3.71
N ALA A 356 -1.07 8.67 4.63
CA ALA A 356 0.27 9.15 4.32
C ALA A 356 1.04 8.17 3.41
N MET A 357 0.95 6.87 3.70
CA MET A 357 1.56 5.82 2.86
C MET A 357 0.95 5.76 1.46
N LEU A 358 -0.37 6.01 1.33
CA LEU A 358 -1.05 6.14 0.04
C LEU A 358 -0.45 7.29 -0.79
N PHE A 359 -0.34 8.49 -0.22
CA PHE A 359 0.20 9.64 -0.94
C PHE A 359 1.66 9.47 -1.33
N ARG A 360 2.47 8.84 -0.47
CA ARG A 360 3.85 8.52 -0.83
C ARG A 360 3.94 7.51 -1.96
N THR A 361 3.14 6.45 -1.90
CA THR A 361 3.10 5.45 -2.99
C THR A 361 2.73 6.10 -4.32
N LEU A 362 1.83 7.08 -4.31
CA LEU A 362 1.48 7.85 -5.51
C LEU A 362 2.64 8.69 -6.03
N ALA A 363 3.37 9.38 -5.14
CA ALA A 363 4.55 10.16 -5.52
C ALA A 363 5.66 9.28 -6.13
N ASP A 364 5.90 8.09 -5.56
CA ASP A 364 6.90 7.13 -6.06
C ASP A 364 6.56 6.51 -7.42
N MET A 365 5.29 6.58 -7.84
CA MET A 365 4.85 6.11 -9.17
C MET A 365 4.99 7.19 -10.26
N GLU A 366 5.29 8.44 -9.88
CA GLU A 366 5.51 9.56 -10.81
C GLU A 366 7.00 9.88 -11.04
N SER A 367 7.88 9.41 -10.15
CA SER A 367 9.35 9.51 -10.24
C SER A 367 9.93 8.41 -11.11
#